data_AF-A0A2R7KKK9-F1
#
_entry.id   AF-A0A2R7KKK9-F1
#
_cell.length_a   1.000
_cell.length_b   1.000
_cell.length_c   1.000
_cell.angle_alpha   90.00
_cell.angle_beta   90.00
_cell.angle_gamma   90.00
#
_symmetry.space_group_name_H-M   'P 1'
#
loop_
_entity.id
_entity.type
_entity.pdbx_description
1 polymer ?
#
loop_
_entity_poly.entity_id
_entity_poly.type
_entity_poly.pdbx_seq_one_letter_code
_entity_poly.pdbx_strand_id
1 'polypeptide(L)'
;MIMQEPFDITIGHIDYAVFPEGNDTYAIFKDGAEYAHIQKDTDLQWIRLDMETGTPLFESDEEINQIGREILAYVPEPEEEHLDEEED
;
A
#
# COMPACT_ATOMS: atom_id res chain seq x y z
N MET A 1 -12.88 -11.39 -4.73
CA MET A 1 -12.22 -10.28 -4.00
C MET A 1 -11.21 -9.73 -4.97
N ILE A 2 -11.37 -8.48 -5.40
CA ILE A 2 -10.38 -7.84 -6.28
C ILE A 2 -9.24 -7.43 -5.34
N MET A 3 -8.15 -8.19 -5.37
CA MET A 3 -6.90 -7.76 -4.71
C MET A 3 -6.33 -6.65 -5.57
N GLN A 4 -6.05 -5.51 -4.95
CA GLN A 4 -5.32 -4.45 -5.61
C GLN A 4 -3.92 -4.99 -5.97
N GLU A 5 -3.47 -4.73 -7.19
CA GLU A 5 -2.12 -5.10 -7.60
C GLU A 5 -1.08 -4.30 -6.81
N PRO A 6 0.13 -4.83 -6.61
CA PRO A 6 1.22 -4.06 -6.03
C PRO A 6 1.50 -2.79 -6.83
N PHE A 7 1.82 -1.71 -6.13
CA PHE A 7 2.06 -0.41 -6.74
C PHE A 7 3.15 0.35 -6.00
N ASP A 8 3.78 1.30 -6.68
CA ASP A 8 4.81 2.16 -6.11
C ASP A 8 4.22 3.51 -5.72
N ILE A 9 4.72 4.07 -4.62
CA ILE A 9 4.43 5.43 -4.15
C ILE A 9 5.73 6.17 -3.87
N THR A 10 5.73 7.48 -4.10
CA THR A 10 6.89 8.33 -3.82
C THR A 10 6.53 9.36 -2.78
N ILE A 11 7.24 9.35 -1.64
CA ILE A 11 7.04 10.31 -0.56
C ILE A 11 8.29 11.17 -0.44
N GLY A 12 8.19 12.42 -0.92
CA GLY A 12 9.31 13.35 -0.95
C GLY A 12 10.41 12.92 -1.93
N HIS A 13 11.44 12.24 -1.42
CA HIS A 13 12.59 11.74 -2.20
C HIS A 13 12.82 10.23 -2.01
N ILE A 14 11.85 9.53 -1.43
CA ILE A 14 11.94 8.11 -1.12
C ILE A 14 10.85 7.40 -1.90
N ASP A 15 11.25 6.35 -2.62
CA ASP A 15 10.34 5.46 -3.33
C ASP A 15 10.03 4.24 -2.45
N TYR A 16 8.73 3.95 -2.33
CA TYR A 16 8.22 2.81 -1.59
C TYR A 16 7.42 1.92 -2.54
N ALA A 17 7.61 0.62 -2.44
CA ALA A 17 6.74 -0.35 -3.10
C ALA A 17 5.74 -0.90 -2.08
N VAL A 18 4.46 -0.89 -2.44
CA VAL A 18 3.34 -1.30 -1.61
C VAL A 18 2.75 -2.58 -2.16
N PHE A 19 2.69 -3.61 -1.33
CA PHE A 19 2.12 -4.91 -1.65
C PHE A 19 0.87 -5.15 -0.80
N PRO A 20 -0.34 -5.04 -1.37
CA PRO A 20 -1.56 -5.38 -0.67
C PRO A 20 -1.61 -6.88 -0.34
N GLU A 21 -1.65 -7.23 0.95
CA GLU A 21 -1.75 -8.62 1.42
C GLU A 21 -3.21 -9.04 1.67
N GLY A 22 -4.13 -8.07 1.69
CA GLY A 22 -5.53 -8.26 2.02
C GLY A 22 -5.83 -7.97 3.49
N ASN A 23 -7.12 -7.97 3.86
CA ASN A 23 -7.58 -7.61 5.22
C ASN A 23 -7.00 -6.26 5.68
N ASP A 24 -7.02 -5.28 4.77
CA ASP A 24 -6.48 -3.93 4.95
C ASP A 24 -5.00 -3.90 5.44
N THR A 25 -4.24 -4.95 5.10
CA THR A 25 -2.82 -5.11 5.44
C THR A 25 -1.98 -4.96 4.18
N TYR A 26 -0.85 -4.27 4.33
CA TYR A 26 0.04 -3.89 3.25
C TYR A 26 1.50 -4.08 3.70
N ALA A 27 2.28 -4.76 2.89
CA ALA A 27 3.72 -4.87 3.06
C ALA A 27 4.41 -3.73 2.30
N ILE A 28 5.30 -3.02 2.99
CA ILE A 28 6.00 -1.84 2.48
C ILE A 28 7.47 -2.17 2.30
N PHE A 29 7.98 -1.89 1.11
CA PHE A 29 9.40 -1.98 0.77
C PHE A 29 9.93 -0.59 0.50
N LYS A 30 11.14 -0.30 1.01
CA LYS A 30 11.84 0.97 0.86
C LYS A 30 13.19 0.70 0.23
N ASP A 31 13.49 1.35 -0.89
CA ASP A 31 14.74 1.13 -1.65
C ASP A 31 15.01 -0.36 -1.98
N GLY A 32 13.94 -1.15 -2.19
CA GLY A 32 14.02 -2.58 -2.49
C GLY A 32 14.26 -3.50 -1.29
N ALA A 33 14.28 -2.97 -0.06
CA ALA A 33 14.32 -3.77 1.17
C ALA A 33 12.96 -3.72 1.89
N GLU A 34 12.56 -4.85 2.48
CA GLU A 34 11.36 -4.92 3.33
C GLU A 34 11.52 -3.94 4.50
N TYR A 35 10.57 -3.01 4.63
CA TYR A 35 10.63 -1.92 5.58
C TYR A 35 9.69 -2.13 6.77
N ALA A 36 8.41 -2.38 6.48
CA ALA A 36 7.39 -2.56 7.50
C ALA A 36 6.13 -3.21 6.91
N HIS A 37 5.39 -3.92 7.75
CA HIS A 37 4.01 -4.29 7.45
C HIS A 37 3.09 -3.32 8.18
N ILE A 38 2.04 -2.85 7.50
CA ILE A 38 1.10 -1.89 8.05
C ILE A 38 -0.33 -2.36 7.85
N GLN A 39 -1.18 -2.08 8.82
CA GLN A 39 -2.60 -2.36 8.77
C GLN A 39 -3.37 -1.05 8.92
N LYS A 40 -4.38 -0.86 8.06
CA LYS A 40 -5.32 0.24 8.20
C LYS A 40 -6.20 -0.02 9.42
N ASP A 41 -6.15 0.89 10.39
CA ASP A 41 -7.05 0.87 11.56
C ASP A 41 -8.20 1.85 11.34
N THR A 42 -7.88 3.10 10.99
CA THR A 42 -8.85 4.12 10.58
C THR A 42 -8.33 4.88 9.36
N ASP A 43 -9.13 5.78 8.78
CA ASP A 43 -8.69 6.57 7.61
C ASP A 43 -7.50 7.50 7.90
N LEU A 44 -7.23 7.81 9.18
CA LEU A 44 -6.16 8.70 9.61
C LEU A 44 -5.05 8.01 10.39
N GLN A 45 -5.25 6.75 10.79
CA GLN A 45 -4.28 6.01 11.59
C GLN A 45 -3.96 4.66 10.98
N TRP A 46 -2.66 4.42 10.85
CA TRP A 46 -2.08 3.19 10.37
C TRP A 46 -1.24 2.57 11.47
N ILE A 47 -1.41 1.27 11.67
CA ILE A 47 -0.72 0.51 12.72
C ILE A 47 0.37 -0.31 12.05
N ARG A 48 1.60 -0.20 12.55
CA ARG A 48 2.69 -1.09 12.13
C ARG A 48 2.49 -2.47 12.74
N LEU A 49 2.69 -3.52 11.97
CA LEU A 49 2.71 -4.89 12.45
C LEU A 49 4.16 -5.32 12.67
N ASP A 50 4.37 -6.11 13.73
CA ASP A 50 5.65 -6.75 14.00
C ASP A 50 5.94 -7.81 12.92
N MET A 51 7.10 -7.74 12.26
CA MET A 51 7.44 -8.62 11.14
C MET A 51 7.67 -10.08 11.57
N GLU A 52 7.99 -10.33 12.84
CA GLU A 52 8.25 -11.68 13.34
C GLU A 52 6.96 -12.38 13.81
N THR A 53 6.06 -11.63 14.44
CA THR A 53 4.88 -12.18 15.12
C THR A 53 3.54 -11.76 14.50
N GLY A 54 3.52 -10.76 13.62
CA GLY A 54 2.31 -10.16 13.07
C GLY A 54 1.50 -9.34 14.09
N THR A 55 2.08 -9.02 15.25
CA THR A 55 1.36 -8.33 16.32
C THR A 55 1.29 -6.82 16.03
N PRO A 56 0.13 -6.16 16.24
CA PRO A 56 0.02 -4.70 16.09
C PRO A 56 0.88 -3.96 17.11
N LEU A 57 1.80 -3.14 16.59
CA LEU A 57 2.64 -2.21 17.33
C LEU A 57 1.95 -0.85 17.34
N PHE A 58 1.41 -0.48 18.50
CA PHE A 58 0.73 0.81 18.72
C PHE A 58 1.71 1.97 18.92
N GLU A 59 2.69 2.08 18.04
CA GLU A 59 3.63 3.19 18.02
C GLU A 59 3.19 4.24 17.01
N SER A 60 3.23 5.52 17.41
CA SER A 60 2.93 6.63 16.52
C SER A 60 4.12 6.86 15.59
N ASP A 61 4.00 6.36 14.36
CA ASP A 61 5.00 6.53 13.32
C ASP A 61 4.45 7.46 12.22
N GLU A 62 5.03 8.66 12.13
CA GLU A 62 4.59 9.67 11.18
C GLU A 62 4.83 9.22 9.73
N GLU A 63 5.91 8.47 9.46
CA GLU A 63 6.21 7.94 8.14
C GLU A 63 5.15 6.91 7.71
N ILE A 64 4.74 6.03 8.63
CA ILE A 64 3.70 5.02 8.38
C ILE A 64 2.35 5.68 8.08
N ASN A 65 2.00 6.74 8.80
CA ASN A 65 0.77 7.48 8.53
C ASN A 65 0.82 8.22 7.19
N GLN A 66 2.00 8.72 6.75
CA GLN A 66 2.17 9.31 5.41
C GLN A 66 2.01 8.26 4.32
N ILE A 67 2.67 7.10 4.45
CA ILE A 67 2.53 5.96 3.54
C ILE A 67 1.07 5.57 3.40
N GLY A 68 0.37 5.42 4.52
CA GLY A 68 -1.04 5.08 4.54
C GLY A 68 -1.95 6.09 3.83
N ARG A 69 -1.61 7.39 3.90
CA ARG A 69 -2.35 8.43 3.16
C ARG A 69 -2.15 8.32 1.66
N GLU A 70 -0.93 8.08 1.21
CA GLU A 70 -0.64 7.89 -0.21
C GLU A 70 -1.31 6.62 -0.74
N ILE A 71 -1.37 5.54 0.05
CA ILE A 71 -2.11 4.32 -0.30
C ILE A 71 -3.61 4.61 -0.52
N LEU A 72 -4.22 5.44 0.32
CA LEU A 72 -5.63 5.82 0.14
C LEU A 72 -5.85 6.81 -1.01
N ALA A 73 -4.85 7.64 -1.29
CA ALA A 73 -4.88 8.58 -2.42
C ALA A 73 -4.58 7.90 -3.75
N TYR A 74 -3.94 6.72 -3.73
CA TYR A 74 -3.67 5.93 -4.92
C TYR A 74 -4.99 5.47 -5.55
N VAL A 75 -5.31 6.08 -6.69
CA VAL A 75 -6.40 5.63 -7.56
C VAL A 75 -5.72 4.82 -8.65
N PRO A 76 -5.97 3.49 -8.76
CA PRO A 76 -5.48 2.74 -9.90
C PRO A 76 -5.99 3.43 -11.16
N GLU A 77 -5.09 3.72 -12.11
CA GLU A 77 -5.54 4.21 -13.42
C GLU A 77 -6.57 3.21 -13.95
N PRO A 78 -7.73 3.67 -14.44
CA PRO A 78 -8.65 2.75 -15.08
C PRO A 78 -7.85 2.07 -16.18
N GLU A 79 -7.72 0.73 -16.11
CA GLU A 79 -7.25 -0.05 -17.24
C GLU A 79 -8.04 0.48 -18.44
N GLU A 80 -7.37 1.10 -19.41
CA GLU A 80 -8.01 1.41 -20.68
C GLU A 80 -8.53 0.06 -21.17
N GLU A 81 -9.85 -0.17 -21.06
CA GLU A 81 -10.52 -1.26 -21.75
C GLU A 81 -10.07 -1.11 -23.20
N HIS A 82 -9.13 -1.95 -23.62
CA HIS A 82 -8.84 -2.17 -25.01
C HIS A 82 -10.15 -2.65 -25.61
N LEU A 83 -10.94 -1.71 -26.11
CA LEU A 83 -12.05 -1.96 -27.00
C LEU A 83 -11.40 -2.53 -28.25
N ASP A 84 -11.24 -3.86 -28.26
CA ASP A 84 -11.04 -4.60 -29.50
C ASP A 84 -12.28 -4.30 -30.36
N GLU A 85 -12.16 -3.26 -31.19
CA GLU A 85 -13.01 -3.07 -32.37
C GLU A 85 -12.77 -4.27 -33.28
N GLU A 86 -13.47 -5.38 -33.02
CA GLU A 86 -13.65 -6.43 -34.02
C GLU A 86 -14.60 -5.88 -35.10
N GLU A 87 -14.04 -5.16 -36.07
CA GLU A 87 -14.65 -5.04 -37.40
C GLU A 87 -14.53 -6.39 -38.12
N ASP A 88 -15.63 -7.15 -38.22
CA ASP A 88 -16.01 -7.91 -39.43
C ASP A 88 -17.52 -8.25 -39.47
#